data_AF-A0A7J8W980-F1
#
_entry.id   AF-A0A7J8W980-F1
#
_cell.length_a   1.000
_cell.length_b   1.000
_cell.length_c   1.000
_cell.angle_alpha   90.00
_cell.angle_beta   90.00
_cell.angle_gamma   90.00
#
_symmetry.space_group_name_H-M   'P 1'
#
loop_
_entity.id
_entity.type
_entity.pdbx_description
1 polymer ?
#
loop_
_entity_poly.entity_id
_entity_poly.type
_entity_poly.pdbx_seq_one_letter_code
_entity_poly.pdbx_strand_id
1 'polypeptide(L)'
;MVKALKEETMATTMTLSIIIEELEGKLALYRAALGKGVSSAALSNEDVPELKEFVGTRSVCDVDNFLWRMENYFRRTTNKRQCKIGTWQEFQCELKGQFYPEFIEEEARAKLKGIMQWGTVREYVREFKELIL
;
A
#
# COMPACT_ATOMS: atom_id res chain seq x y z
N MET A 1 30.22 -53.52 -6.57
CA MET A 1 30.28 -52.21 -5.88
C MET A 1 30.46 -51.06 -6.87
N VAL A 2 31.52 -51.04 -7.68
CA VAL A 2 31.82 -49.96 -8.65
C VAL A 2 30.71 -49.72 -9.70
N LYS A 3 30.05 -50.77 -10.19
CA LYS A 3 28.97 -50.65 -11.19
C LYS A 3 27.72 -49.93 -10.64
N ALA A 4 27.28 -50.30 -9.44
CA ALA A 4 26.11 -49.71 -8.79
C ALA A 4 26.35 -48.22 -8.45
N LEU A 5 27.56 -47.90 -7.98
CA LEU A 5 27.97 -46.52 -7.74
C LEU A 5 27.94 -45.69 -9.04
N LYS A 6 28.37 -46.28 -10.17
CA LYS A 6 28.31 -45.62 -11.48
C LYS A 6 26.87 -45.35 -11.94
N GLU A 7 25.94 -46.29 -11.74
CA GLU A 7 24.53 -46.10 -12.08
C GLU A 7 23.86 -45.02 -11.21
N GLU A 8 24.16 -44.98 -9.91
CA GLU A 8 23.65 -43.96 -8.99
C GLU A 8 24.19 -42.55 -9.33
N THR A 9 25.48 -42.45 -9.66
CA THR A 9 26.06 -41.18 -10.13
C THR A 9 25.47 -40.73 -11.47
N MET A 10 25.15 -41.66 -12.38
CA MET A 10 24.50 -41.33 -13.64
C MET A 10 23.06 -40.83 -13.40
N ALA A 11 22.28 -41.49 -12.54
CA ALA A 11 20.91 -41.09 -12.24
C ALA A 11 20.83 -39.71 -11.58
N THR A 12 21.74 -39.42 -10.64
CA THR A 12 21.83 -38.09 -10.01
C THR A 12 22.24 -37.02 -11.00
N THR A 13 23.21 -37.28 -11.89
CA THR A 13 23.59 -36.31 -12.94
C THR A 13 22.46 -36.02 -13.91
N MET A 14 21.68 -37.02 -14.34
CA MET A 14 20.53 -36.82 -15.22
C MET A 14 19.43 -35.97 -14.55
N THR A 15 19.19 -36.19 -13.26
CA THR A 15 18.19 -35.42 -12.50
C THR A 15 18.60 -33.95 -12.38
N LEU A 16 19.89 -33.68 -12.13
CA LEU A 16 20.40 -32.32 -12.05
C LEU A 16 20.31 -31.57 -13.39
N SER A 17 20.61 -32.24 -14.50
CA SER A 17 20.46 -31.65 -15.84
C SER A 17 19.03 -31.22 -16.13
N ILE A 18 18.04 -32.04 -15.78
CA ILE A 18 16.60 -31.71 -15.97
C ILE A 18 16.22 -30.46 -15.16
N ILE A 19 16.65 -30.38 -13.90
CA ILE A 19 16.33 -29.24 -13.04
C ILE A 19 16.98 -27.95 -13.56
N ILE A 20 18.21 -28.03 -14.08
CA ILE A 20 18.90 -26.87 -14.66
C ILE A 20 18.13 -26.33 -15.87
N GLU A 21 17.70 -27.20 -16.79
CA GLU A 21 16.91 -26.79 -17.95
C GLU A 21 15.58 -26.14 -17.55
N GLU A 22 14.91 -26.67 -16.52
CA GLU A 22 13.67 -26.09 -15.99
C GLU A 22 13.89 -24.70 -15.38
N LEU A 23 14.98 -24.50 -14.63
CA LEU A 23 15.34 -23.22 -14.02
C LEU A 23 15.73 -22.19 -15.08
N GLU A 24 16.46 -22.58 -16.12
CA GLU A 24 16.79 -21.72 -17.25
C GLU A 24 15.52 -21.25 -17.98
N GLY A 25 14.53 -22.15 -18.18
CA GLY A 25 13.23 -21.80 -18.73
C GLY A 25 12.46 -20.78 -17.88
N LYS A 26 12.42 -20.98 -16.55
CA LYS A 26 11.80 -20.04 -15.60
C LYS A 26 12.49 -18.66 -15.63
N LEU A 27 13.82 -18.62 -15.68
CA LEU A 27 14.58 -17.38 -15.77
C LEU A 27 14.34 -16.62 -17.07
N ALA A 28 14.19 -17.33 -18.19
CA ALA A 28 13.86 -16.72 -19.48
C ALA A 28 12.49 -16.01 -19.43
N LEU A 29 11.49 -16.62 -18.80
CA LEU A 29 10.17 -16.02 -18.61
C LEU A 29 10.22 -14.76 -17.74
N TYR A 30 10.94 -14.81 -16.60
CA TYR A 30 11.14 -13.63 -15.74
C TYR A 30 11.83 -12.49 -16.48
N ARG A 31 12.87 -12.78 -17.27
CA ARG A 31 13.57 -11.77 -18.09
C ARG A 31 12.67 -11.19 -19.18
N ALA A 32 11.84 -12.01 -19.84
CA ALA A 32 10.89 -11.54 -20.84
C ALA A 32 9.81 -10.62 -20.26
N ALA A 33 9.36 -10.89 -19.03
CA ALA A 33 8.42 -10.02 -18.30
C ALA A 33 9.07 -8.68 -17.92
N LEU A 34 10.35 -8.68 -17.50
CA LEU A 34 11.11 -7.47 -17.20
C LEU A 34 11.37 -6.59 -18.44
N GLY A 35 11.63 -7.21 -19.61
CA GLY A 35 11.89 -6.49 -20.86
C GLY A 35 10.67 -5.81 -21.50
N LYS A 36 9.44 -6.14 -21.04
CA LYS A 36 8.20 -5.47 -21.48
C LYS A 36 7.82 -4.27 -20.62
N GLY A 37 8.54 -4.00 -19.53
CA GLY A 37 8.38 -2.82 -18.71
C GLY A 37 9.41 -1.76 -19.09
N VAL A 38 8.93 -0.55 -19.40
CA VAL A 38 9.70 0.69 -19.64
C VAL A 38 10.13 0.91 -21.09
N SER A 39 9.14 1.31 -21.92
CA SER A 39 9.41 2.41 -22.85
C SER A 39 9.78 3.63 -22.00
N SER A 40 11.03 4.06 -22.15
CA SER A 40 11.53 5.37 -21.71
C SER A 40 10.75 6.48 -22.43
N ALA A 41 9.55 6.79 -21.95
CA ALA A 41 8.97 8.11 -22.14
C ALA A 41 9.46 8.95 -20.96
N ALA A 42 10.23 9.98 -21.30
CA ALA A 42 10.84 10.93 -20.38
C ALA A 42 9.89 11.29 -19.24
N LEU A 43 10.25 10.88 -18.02
CA LEU A 43 9.67 11.49 -16.83
C LEU A 43 10.51 12.75 -16.60
N SER A 44 9.96 13.86 -17.07
CA SER A 44 10.20 15.18 -16.50
C SER A 44 10.24 15.06 -14.97
N ASN A 45 11.06 15.91 -14.35
CA ASN A 45 11.11 16.10 -12.91
C ASN A 45 9.76 16.66 -12.42
N GLU A 46 8.71 15.84 -12.43
CA GLU A 46 7.47 16.11 -11.75
C GLU A 46 7.70 15.72 -10.29
N ASP A 47 7.79 16.73 -9.45
CA ASP A 47 7.69 16.63 -8.00
C ASP A 47 6.65 15.57 -7.61
N VAL A 48 7.03 14.76 -6.62
CA VAL A 48 6.13 13.80 -5.96
C VAL A 48 4.79 14.49 -5.78
N PRO A 49 3.68 13.97 -6.35
CA PRO A 49 2.39 14.62 -6.21
C PRO A 49 2.09 14.69 -4.72
N GLU A 50 2.14 15.92 -4.19
CA GLU A 50 1.83 16.17 -2.80
C GLU A 50 0.44 15.62 -2.55
N LEU A 51 0.34 14.78 -1.53
CA LEU A 51 -0.86 14.02 -1.29
C LEU A 51 -1.95 15.01 -0.85
N LYS A 52 -2.83 15.40 -1.78
CA LYS A 52 -3.99 16.26 -1.50
C LYS A 52 -4.90 15.66 -0.44
N GLU A 53 -5.38 16.55 0.44
CA GLU A 53 -6.30 16.28 1.54
C GLU A 53 -7.55 15.52 1.08
N PHE A 54 -7.97 14.56 1.91
CA PHE A 54 -9.19 13.79 1.67
C PHE A 54 -10.41 14.61 2.10
N VAL A 55 -11.25 15.00 1.14
CA VAL A 55 -12.44 15.86 1.35
C VAL A 55 -13.59 15.12 2.06
N GLY A 56 -13.41 13.84 2.42
CA GLY A 56 -14.37 13.12 3.28
C GLY A 56 -15.64 12.64 2.58
N THR A 57 -15.80 12.87 1.28
CA THR A 57 -16.95 12.36 0.53
C THR A 57 -16.82 10.84 0.40
N ARG A 58 -17.78 10.07 0.93
CA ARG A 58 -17.84 8.61 0.74
C ARG A 58 -18.29 8.27 -0.68
N SER A 59 -17.47 8.63 -1.67
CA SER A 59 -17.66 8.23 -3.06
C SER A 59 -16.81 7.01 -3.37
N VAL A 60 -17.36 6.06 -4.14
CA VAL A 60 -16.59 4.90 -4.66
C VAL A 60 -15.34 5.38 -5.39
N CYS A 61 -15.46 6.50 -6.12
CA CYS A 61 -14.34 7.13 -6.82
C CYS A 61 -13.22 7.61 -5.87
N ASP A 62 -13.56 8.02 -4.64
CA ASP A 62 -12.56 8.48 -3.67
C ASP A 62 -11.83 7.30 -3.02
N VAL A 63 -12.50 6.16 -2.87
CA VAL A 63 -11.89 4.90 -2.45
C VAL A 63 -10.97 4.35 -3.54
N ASP A 64 -11.42 4.35 -4.80
CA ASP A 64 -10.60 3.90 -5.94
C ASP A 64 -9.38 4.82 -6.13
N ASN A 65 -9.55 6.13 -6.01
CA ASN A 65 -8.43 7.09 -6.04
C ASN A 65 -7.46 6.86 -4.88
N PHE A 66 -7.95 6.53 -3.68
CA PHE A 66 -7.11 6.18 -2.54
C PHE A 66 -6.29 4.91 -2.79
N LEU A 67 -6.95 3.83 -3.23
CA LEU A 67 -6.28 2.57 -3.54
C LEU A 67 -5.22 2.76 -4.63
N TRP A 68 -5.53 3.56 -5.66
CA TRP A 68 -4.58 3.89 -6.71
C TRP A 68 -3.37 4.68 -6.20
N ARG A 69 -3.57 5.66 -5.30
CA ARG A 69 -2.48 6.44 -4.66
C ARG A 69 -1.60 5.54 -3.80
N MET A 70 -2.22 4.63 -3.05
CA MET A 70 -1.53 3.63 -2.23
C MET A 70 -0.67 2.68 -3.05
N GLU A 71 -1.21 2.15 -4.14
CA GLU A 71 -0.48 1.29 -5.06
C GLU A 71 0.72 2.02 -5.70
N ASN A 72 0.54 3.29 -6.06
CA ASN A 72 1.60 4.14 -6.58
C ASN A 72 2.69 4.46 -5.54
N TYR A 73 2.30 4.70 -4.29
CA TYR A 73 3.23 4.91 -3.18
C TYR A 73 4.12 3.68 -3.00
N PHE A 74 3.53 2.50 -2.81
CA PHE A 74 4.29 1.25 -2.62
C PHE A 74 5.14 0.89 -3.85
N ARG A 75 4.65 1.12 -5.06
CA ARG A 75 5.41 0.89 -6.30
C ARG A 75 6.62 1.81 -6.41
N ARG A 76 6.53 3.05 -5.94
CA ARG A 76 7.66 4.01 -6.01
C ARG A 76 8.65 3.81 -4.87
N THR A 77 8.20 3.42 -3.69
CA THR A 77 9.07 3.17 -2.54
C THR A 77 9.85 1.86 -2.66
N THR A 78 9.24 0.81 -3.23
CA THR A 78 9.93 -0.48 -3.52
C THR A 78 10.96 -0.34 -4.64
N ASN A 79 10.66 0.42 -5.70
CA ASN A 79 11.60 0.66 -6.80
C ASN A 79 12.78 1.59 -6.44
N LYS A 80 12.62 2.48 -5.46
CA LYS A 80 13.69 3.39 -5.01
C LYS A 80 14.45 2.93 -3.75
N ARG A 81 14.17 1.74 -3.19
CA ARG A 81 14.69 1.27 -1.88
C ARG A 81 14.52 2.32 -0.75
N GLN A 82 13.52 3.18 -0.86
CA GLN A 82 13.24 4.29 0.07
C GLN A 82 11.79 4.19 0.54
N CYS A 83 11.41 3.02 1.05
CA CYS A 83 10.20 2.93 1.87
C CYS A 83 10.59 3.39 3.27
N LYS A 84 10.23 4.62 3.65
CA LYS A 84 10.44 5.13 5.02
C LYS A 84 9.54 4.47 6.06
N ILE A 85 8.43 3.88 5.59
CA ILE A 85 7.50 3.10 6.40
C ILE A 85 8.05 1.68 6.49
N GLY A 86 8.73 1.38 7.60
CA GLY A 86 9.26 0.06 7.92
C GLY A 86 8.33 -0.76 8.80
N THR A 87 7.35 -0.12 9.43
CA THR A 87 6.43 -0.76 10.38
C THR A 87 4.96 -0.50 10.07
N TRP A 88 4.11 -1.40 10.55
CA TRP A 88 2.65 -1.24 10.47
C TRP A 88 2.15 0.01 11.21
N GLN A 89 2.76 0.38 12.34
CA GLN A 89 2.42 1.62 13.05
C GLN A 89 2.73 2.88 12.23
N GLU A 90 3.91 2.97 11.62
CA GLU A 90 4.26 4.11 10.76
C GLU A 90 3.29 4.24 9.58
N PHE A 91 2.88 3.10 9.03
CA PHE A 91 1.84 3.05 8.00
C PHE A 91 0.51 3.61 8.50
N GLN A 92 0.08 3.17 9.68
CA GLN A 92 -1.17 3.66 10.28
C GLN A 92 -1.10 5.15 10.62
N CYS A 93 0.05 5.69 11.05
CA CYS A 93 0.21 7.12 11.33
C CYS A 93 0.13 7.96 10.05
N GLU A 94 0.85 7.57 9.00
CA GLU A 94 0.81 8.28 7.71
C GLU A 94 -0.59 8.22 7.10
N LEU A 95 -1.22 7.03 7.16
CA LEU A 95 -2.59 6.85 6.70
C LEU A 95 -3.57 7.69 7.52
N LYS A 96 -3.45 7.71 8.84
CA LYS A 96 -4.33 8.53 9.68
C LYS A 96 -4.13 10.02 9.41
N GLY A 97 -2.90 10.52 9.33
CA GLY A 97 -2.64 11.94 9.06
C GLY A 97 -3.23 12.44 7.73
N GLN A 98 -3.37 11.57 6.73
CA GLN A 98 -3.91 11.91 5.41
C GLN A 98 -5.46 11.94 5.36
N PHE A 99 -6.11 11.14 6.21
CA PHE A 99 -7.57 10.92 6.19
C PHE A 99 -8.31 11.44 7.42
N TYR A 100 -7.57 11.65 8.50
CA TYR A 100 -8.03 12.18 9.77
C TYR A 100 -7.16 13.40 10.06
N PRO A 101 -7.68 14.62 9.88
CA PRO A 101 -7.03 15.77 10.46
C PRO A 101 -6.82 15.49 11.94
N GLU A 102 -5.58 15.62 12.39
CA GLU A 102 -5.09 15.25 13.72
C GLU A 102 -5.92 15.88 14.87
N PHE A 103 -6.78 16.84 14.53
CA PHE A 103 -7.60 17.65 15.41
C PHE A 103 -9.10 17.36 15.40
N ILE A 104 -9.68 16.54 14.49
CA ILE A 104 -11.16 16.33 14.51
C ILE A 104 -11.61 15.64 15.79
N GLU A 105 -10.86 14.63 16.28
CA GLU A 105 -11.26 13.94 17.52
C GLU A 105 -11.16 14.88 18.72
N GLU A 106 -10.07 15.64 18.83
CA GLU A 106 -9.88 16.60 19.93
C GLU A 106 -10.87 17.76 19.85
N GLU A 107 -11.20 18.25 18.65
CA GLU A 107 -12.20 19.29 18.41
C GLU A 107 -13.62 18.77 18.71
N ALA A 108 -13.96 17.56 18.27
CA ALA A 108 -15.21 16.90 18.61
C ALA A 108 -15.30 16.65 20.13
N ARG A 109 -14.20 16.23 20.77
CA ARG A 109 -14.13 16.01 22.22
C ARG A 109 -14.24 17.33 23.00
N ALA A 110 -13.62 18.41 22.53
CA ALA A 110 -13.74 19.73 23.11
C ALA A 110 -15.17 20.28 22.97
N LYS A 111 -15.79 20.13 21.80
CA LYS A 111 -17.19 20.50 21.56
C LYS A 111 -18.17 19.65 22.37
N LEU A 112 -17.94 18.34 22.54
CA LEU A 112 -18.73 17.49 23.44
C LEU A 112 -18.60 17.92 24.90
N LYS A 113 -17.39 18.29 25.35
CA LYS A 113 -17.18 18.82 26.71
C LYS A 113 -17.87 20.17 26.91
N GLY A 114 -17.99 20.97 25.86
CA GLY A 114 -18.62 22.29 25.88
C GLY A 114 -20.12 22.30 25.65
N ILE A 115 -20.74 21.18 25.23
CA ILE A 115 -22.16 21.15 24.94
C ILE A 115 -22.96 21.26 26.24
N MET A 116 -23.74 22.34 26.34
CA MET A 116 -24.52 22.64 27.53
C MET A 116 -25.91 23.06 27.08
N GLN A 117 -26.93 22.50 27.73
CA GLN A 117 -28.35 22.73 27.38
C GLN A 117 -28.79 24.16 27.77
N TRP A 118 -28.60 25.11 26.87
CA TRP A 118 -29.04 26.51 27.01
C TRP A 118 -30.41 26.80 26.36
N GLY A 119 -30.98 25.84 25.63
CA GLY A 119 -32.26 25.96 24.91
C GLY A 119 -33.22 24.81 25.20
N THR A 120 -34.08 24.50 24.23
CA THR A 120 -35.00 23.36 24.34
C THR A 120 -34.27 22.03 24.20
N VAL A 121 -34.82 20.96 24.78
CA VAL A 121 -34.28 19.59 24.64
C VAL A 121 -34.09 19.21 23.17
N ARG A 122 -34.94 19.70 22.27
CA ARG A 122 -34.83 19.45 20.82
C ARG A 122 -33.55 20.05 20.23
N GLU A 123 -33.18 21.25 20.64
CA GLU A 123 -31.99 21.95 20.13
C GLU A 123 -30.72 21.27 20.65
N TYR A 124 -30.71 20.92 21.94
CA TYR A 124 -29.64 20.11 22.53
C TYR A 124 -29.45 18.77 21.81
N VAL A 125 -30.54 18.03 21.57
CA VAL A 125 -30.46 16.74 20.85
C VAL A 125 -30.01 16.91 19.40
N ARG A 126 -30.32 18.04 18.75
CA ARG A 126 -29.85 18.33 17.39
C ARG A 126 -28.35 18.60 17.37
N GLU A 127 -27.86 19.50 18.20
CA GLU A 127 -26.42 19.82 18.29
C GLU A 127 -25.59 18.60 18.72
N PHE A 128 -26.11 17.79 19.64
CA PHE A 128 -25.48 16.54 20.03
C PHE A 128 -25.40 15.54 18.87
N LYS A 129 -26.47 15.43 18.06
CA LYS A 129 -26.49 14.53 16.90
C LYS A 129 -25.51 14.97 15.81
N GLU A 130 -25.41 16.27 15.53
CA GLU A 130 -24.43 16.81 14.56
C GLU A 130 -22.97 16.54 14.96
N LEU A 131 -22.72 16.26 16.24
CA LEU A 131 -21.38 15.97 16.75
C LEU A 131 -21.02 14.48 16.76
N ILE A 132 -22.02 13.60 16.76
CA ILE A 132 -21.85 12.15 16.95
C ILE A 132 -22.06 11.39 15.62
N LEU A 133 -22.75 11.99 14.64
CA LEU A 133 -23.12 11.39 13.34
C LEU A 133 -22.37 12.03 12.18
#